data_AF-D0PNI6-F1
#
_entry.id   AF-D0PNI6-F1
#
_cell.length_a   1.000
_cell.length_b   1.000
_cell.length_c   1.000
_cell.angle_alpha   90.00
_cell.angle_beta   90.00
_cell.angle_gamma   90.00
#
_symmetry.space_group_name_H-M   'P 1'
#
loop_
_entity.id
_entity.type
_entity.pdbx_description
1 polymer ?
#
loop_
_entity_poly.entity_id
_entity_poly.type
_entity_poly.pdbx_seq_one_letter_code
_entity_poly.pdbx_strand_id
1 'polypeptide(L)'
;LVLAFAFFLCFIMSTGSYVYFQFVQQWPPTNCRVRSKPCSKPRPLQNFTIPGLWPSNYSNPRAPSNCNGSRFNDGKLSPELRAKLKISWPDVESGNDTKFWEGEWNKHGTCSEGMLNQMQYFERSYAMWMSYNITEILKNASIVPHPTKTWKYSDIVAPIQTATGRTPLLRCKWNYNNQLLHEVVF
;
A
#
# COMPACT_ATOMS: atom_id res chain seq x y z
N LEU A 1 -7.11 -59.08 -9.17
CA LEU A 1 -5.99 -58.15 -8.95
C LEU A 1 -6.54 -56.73 -9.06
N VAL A 2 -6.85 -56.06 -7.95
CA VAL A 2 -7.42 -54.70 -7.97
C VAL A 2 -6.27 -53.72 -7.75
N LEU A 3 -5.88 -53.02 -8.81
CA LEU A 3 -4.88 -51.95 -8.75
C LEU A 3 -5.52 -50.74 -8.07
N ALA A 4 -5.21 -50.54 -6.79
CA ALA A 4 -5.55 -49.32 -6.08
C ALA A 4 -4.64 -48.19 -6.57
N PHE A 5 -5.18 -47.28 -7.37
CA PHE A 5 -4.52 -46.02 -7.69
C PHE A 5 -4.52 -45.13 -6.43
N ALA A 6 -3.39 -45.08 -5.75
CA ALA A 6 -3.15 -44.08 -4.71
C ALA A 6 -3.05 -42.71 -5.38
N PHE A 7 -4.13 -41.92 -5.32
CA PHE A 7 -4.06 -40.49 -5.59
C PHE A 7 -3.21 -39.85 -4.50
N PHE A 8 -1.92 -39.69 -4.77
CA PHE A 8 -1.08 -38.75 -4.04
C PHE A 8 -1.59 -37.35 -4.35
N LEU A 9 -2.55 -36.87 -3.55
CA LEU A 9 -2.79 -35.44 -3.39
C LEU A 9 -1.50 -34.88 -2.80
N CYS A 10 -0.61 -34.43 -3.69
CA CYS A 10 0.49 -33.57 -3.33
C CYS A 10 -0.16 -32.28 -2.83
N PHE A 11 -0.46 -32.23 -1.53
CA PHE A 11 -0.72 -30.99 -0.84
C PHE A 11 0.60 -30.21 -0.88
N ILE A 12 0.83 -29.52 -1.98
CA ILE A 12 1.71 -28.37 -1.99
C ILE A 12 1.20 -27.52 -0.84
N MET A 13 1.99 -27.41 0.22
CA MET A 13 1.71 -26.47 1.29
C MET A 13 1.74 -25.08 0.66
N SER A 14 0.60 -24.63 0.15
CA SER A 14 0.43 -23.25 -0.25
C SER A 14 0.60 -22.46 1.02
N THR A 15 1.71 -21.73 1.11
CA THR A 15 1.76 -20.54 1.96
C THR A 15 0.49 -19.74 1.67
N GLY A 16 -0.21 -19.33 2.73
CA GLY A 16 -1.64 -18.96 2.67
C GLY A 16 -2.00 -18.17 1.40
N SER A 17 -2.82 -18.77 0.55
CA SER A 17 -3.21 -18.15 -0.73
C SER A 17 -3.90 -16.82 -0.48
N TYR A 18 -3.61 -15.81 -1.29
CA TYR A 18 -4.36 -14.56 -1.34
C TYR A 18 -5.30 -14.55 -2.54
N VAL A 19 -6.34 -13.72 -2.50
CA VAL A 19 -7.34 -13.62 -3.58
C VAL A 19 -7.22 -12.31 -4.35
N TYR A 20 -6.77 -11.23 -3.70
CA TYR A 20 -6.59 -9.92 -4.33
C TYR A 20 -5.47 -9.13 -3.65
N PHE A 21 -5.11 -7.99 -4.23
CA PHE A 21 -4.21 -7.02 -3.60
C PHE A 21 -5.00 -5.83 -3.09
N GLN A 22 -4.75 -5.40 -1.85
CA GLN A 22 -5.08 -4.04 -1.44
C GLN A 22 -3.93 -3.12 -1.84
N PHE A 23 -4.21 -2.16 -2.71
CA PHE A 23 -3.25 -1.09 -2.98
C PHE A 23 -3.61 0.13 -2.15
N VAL A 24 -2.71 0.49 -1.25
CA VAL A 24 -2.95 1.57 -0.30
C VAL A 24 -2.16 2.79 -0.74
N GLN A 25 -2.74 3.98 -0.55
CA GLN A 25 -2.03 5.24 -0.59
C GLN A 25 -2.31 6.02 0.68
N GLN A 26 -1.26 6.53 1.31
CA GLN A 26 -1.34 7.31 2.56
C GLN A 26 -1.19 8.80 2.29
N TRP A 27 -1.79 9.62 3.16
CA TRP A 27 -1.59 11.07 3.22
C TRP A 27 -0.60 11.41 4.36
N PRO A 28 0.68 11.69 4.05
CA PRO A 28 1.73 11.85 5.05
C PRO A 28 1.43 12.94 6.11
N PRO A 29 0.87 14.12 5.77
CA PRO A 29 0.57 15.15 6.77
C PRO A 29 -0.41 14.70 7.86
N THR A 30 -1.40 13.87 7.54
CA THR A 30 -2.30 13.33 8.58
C THR A 30 -1.56 12.33 9.47
N ASN A 31 -0.81 11.40 8.87
CA ASN A 31 -0.06 10.40 9.63
C ASN A 31 0.94 11.07 10.59
N CYS A 32 1.60 12.15 10.17
CA CYS A 32 2.51 12.89 11.04
C CYS A 32 1.81 13.70 12.13
N ARG A 33 0.65 14.29 11.85
CA ARG A 33 -0.09 15.11 12.82
C ARG A 33 -0.67 14.32 13.98
N VAL A 34 -1.13 13.09 13.73
CA VAL A 34 -1.81 12.24 14.73
C VAL A 34 -0.85 11.34 15.52
N ARG A 35 0.44 11.38 15.20
CA ARG A 35 1.46 10.61 15.92
C ARG A 35 1.90 11.32 17.19
N SER A 36 2.24 10.53 18.20
CA SER A 36 2.87 11.01 19.44
C SER A 36 4.34 11.40 19.25
N LYS A 37 5.04 10.73 18.32
CA LYS A 37 6.43 11.03 17.97
C LYS A 37 6.47 11.92 16.72
N PRO A 38 7.31 12.98 16.69
CA PRO A 38 7.51 13.77 15.49
C PRO A 38 7.97 12.89 14.32
N CYS A 39 7.43 13.16 13.13
CA CYS A 39 7.97 12.58 11.89
C CYS A 39 9.38 13.11 11.61
N SER A 40 10.14 12.32 10.85
CA SER A 40 11.43 12.74 10.30
C SER A 40 11.32 14.03 9.47
N LYS A 41 12.43 14.78 9.42
CA LYS A 41 12.57 15.97 8.57
C LYS A 41 13.21 15.57 7.23
N PRO A 42 12.90 16.25 6.11
CA PRO A 42 12.04 17.44 5.98
C PRO A 42 10.54 17.14 6.16
N ARG A 43 9.74 18.21 6.30
CA ARG A 43 8.28 18.14 6.53
C ARG A 43 7.58 17.17 5.55
N PRO A 44 6.46 16.54 5.98
CA PRO A 44 5.79 15.51 5.20
C PRO A 44 5.39 16.03 3.83
N LEU A 45 5.67 15.20 2.82
CA LEU A 45 5.29 15.40 1.43
C LEU A 45 3.80 15.76 1.31
N GLN A 46 3.48 16.77 0.50
CA GLN A 46 2.09 17.17 0.23
C GLN A 46 1.49 16.42 -0.96
N ASN A 47 1.79 15.12 -1.04
CA ASN A 47 1.23 14.20 -2.02
C ASN A 47 0.97 12.85 -1.35
N PHE A 48 0.00 12.12 -1.88
CA PHE A 48 -0.21 10.73 -1.48
C PHE A 48 1.01 9.89 -1.85
N THR A 49 1.40 9.00 -0.95
CA THR A 49 2.50 8.04 -1.14
C THR A 49 2.01 6.62 -0.88
N ILE A 50 2.75 5.62 -1.31
CA ILE A 50 2.48 4.21 -1.05
C ILE A 50 2.97 3.92 0.39
N PRO A 51 2.14 3.32 1.26
CA PRO A 51 2.61 2.61 2.44
C PRO A 51 2.69 1.09 2.20
N GLY A 52 1.98 0.56 1.19
CA GLY A 52 1.72 -0.87 1.09
C GLY A 52 1.05 -1.33 -0.22
N LEU A 53 1.45 -2.52 -0.68
CA LEU A 53 0.69 -3.36 -1.62
C LEU A 53 0.49 -4.73 -0.96
N TRP A 54 -0.72 -5.03 -0.49
CA TRP A 54 -0.91 -6.16 0.42
C TRP A 54 -1.73 -7.28 -0.20
N PRO A 55 -1.13 -8.47 -0.43
CA PRO A 55 -1.89 -9.70 -0.68
C PRO A 55 -2.93 -9.90 0.42
N SER A 56 -4.19 -10.09 0.02
CA SER A 56 -5.34 -10.03 0.92
C SER A 56 -6.39 -11.09 0.59
N ASN A 57 -7.17 -11.46 1.60
CA ASN A 57 -8.33 -12.34 1.50
C ASN A 57 -9.61 -11.63 1.96
N TYR A 58 -10.76 -11.98 1.36
CA TYR A 58 -12.05 -11.40 1.74
C TYR A 58 -12.43 -11.72 3.20
N SER A 59 -12.05 -12.89 3.70
CA SER A 59 -12.28 -13.31 5.08
C SER A 59 -11.42 -12.55 6.09
N ASN A 60 -10.22 -12.15 5.71
CA ASN A 60 -9.32 -11.36 6.53
C ASN A 60 -8.42 -10.47 5.64
N PRO A 61 -8.70 -9.16 5.53
CA PRO A 61 -7.92 -8.25 4.70
C PRO A 61 -6.52 -7.96 5.26
N ARG A 62 -6.14 -8.52 6.41
CA ARG A 62 -4.77 -8.43 6.94
C ARG A 62 -3.94 -9.68 6.65
N ALA A 63 -4.54 -10.70 6.05
CA ALA A 63 -3.90 -11.97 5.73
C ALA A 63 -3.94 -12.25 4.23
N PRO A 64 -2.91 -12.91 3.68
CA PRO A 64 -1.75 -13.46 4.38
C PRO A 64 -0.71 -12.39 4.77
N SER A 65 0.13 -12.70 5.75
CA SER A 65 1.29 -11.87 6.13
C SER A 65 2.40 -12.74 6.71
N ASN A 66 3.65 -12.26 6.66
CA ASN A 66 4.85 -12.94 7.11
C ASN A 66 5.04 -14.33 6.48
N CYS A 67 4.74 -14.46 5.18
CA CYS A 67 4.90 -15.72 4.47
C CYS A 67 6.38 -16.08 4.31
N ASN A 68 6.66 -17.38 4.25
CA ASN A 68 7.98 -17.88 3.87
C ASN A 68 8.32 -17.42 2.45
N GLY A 69 9.53 -16.93 2.25
CA GLY A 69 10.03 -16.42 0.98
C GLY A 69 11.43 -15.82 1.11
N SER A 70 11.97 -15.32 0.00
CA SER A 70 13.26 -14.64 0.01
C SER A 70 13.18 -13.39 0.88
N ARG A 71 14.14 -13.21 1.79
CA ARG A 71 14.28 -11.95 2.53
C ARG A 71 14.59 -10.82 1.56
N PHE A 72 14.14 -9.62 1.92
CA PHE A 72 14.44 -8.40 1.18
C PHE A 72 15.94 -8.28 0.94
N ASN A 73 16.31 -7.98 -0.29
CA ASN A 73 17.67 -7.70 -0.69
C ASN A 73 17.69 -6.42 -1.52
N ASP A 74 18.19 -5.32 -0.95
CA ASP A 74 18.26 -4.02 -1.64
C ASP A 74 19.02 -4.12 -2.98
N GLY A 75 20.03 -5.00 -3.07
CA GLY A 75 20.79 -5.25 -4.29
C GLY A 75 19.97 -5.79 -5.47
N LYS A 76 18.76 -6.32 -5.23
CA LYS A 76 17.82 -6.72 -6.29
C LYS A 76 17.02 -5.55 -6.88
N LEU A 77 17.06 -4.37 -6.28
CA LEU A 77 16.39 -3.18 -6.82
C LEU A 77 17.36 -2.42 -7.72
N SER A 78 16.93 -2.07 -8.93
CA SER A 78 17.74 -1.21 -9.81
C SER A 78 17.88 0.20 -9.22
N PRO A 79 18.97 0.93 -9.53
CA PRO A 79 19.13 2.32 -9.11
C PRO A 79 17.95 3.21 -9.51
N GLU A 80 17.39 3.00 -10.71
CA GLU A 80 16.24 3.75 -11.23
C GLU A 80 14.98 3.47 -10.42
N LEU A 81 14.73 2.21 -10.05
CA LEU A 81 13.59 1.85 -9.23
C LEU A 81 13.73 2.42 -7.82
N ARG A 82 14.92 2.37 -7.20
CA ARG A 82 15.15 3.00 -5.89
C ARG A 82 14.85 4.50 -5.93
N ALA A 83 15.29 5.21 -6.98
CA ALA A 83 15.00 6.64 -7.15
C ALA A 83 13.49 6.92 -7.24
N LYS A 84 12.75 6.09 -7.98
CA LYS A 84 11.29 6.15 -8.06
C LYS A 84 10.63 5.90 -6.70
N LEU A 85 11.06 4.86 -5.98
CA LEU A 85 10.51 4.50 -4.68
C LEU A 85 10.77 5.55 -3.59
N LYS A 86 11.89 6.27 -3.62
CA LYS A 86 12.14 7.41 -2.70
C LYS A 86 11.09 8.51 -2.83
N ILE A 87 10.45 8.63 -4.00
CA ILE A 87 9.39 9.62 -4.25
C ILE A 87 8.02 9.01 -3.95
N SER A 88 7.76 7.81 -4.46
CA SER A 88 6.43 7.20 -4.39
C SER A 88 6.15 6.45 -3.09
N TRP A 89 7.16 5.87 -2.44
CA TRP A 89 7.05 5.01 -1.26
C TRP A 89 8.06 5.37 -0.15
N PRO A 90 8.21 6.65 0.25
CA PRO A 90 9.11 7.01 1.33
C PRO A 90 8.59 6.54 2.69
N ASP A 91 9.53 6.35 3.62
CA ASP A 91 9.22 6.25 5.04
C ASP A 91 8.97 7.64 5.62
N VAL A 92 7.69 7.99 5.68
CA VAL A 92 7.24 9.29 6.17
C VAL A 92 7.35 9.45 7.68
N GLU A 93 7.61 8.37 8.42
CA GLU A 93 7.61 8.39 9.88
C GLU A 93 9.01 8.44 10.46
N SER A 94 9.88 7.52 10.05
CA SER A 94 11.25 7.41 10.58
C SER A 94 12.31 7.96 9.62
N GLY A 95 11.97 8.10 8.33
CA GLY A 95 12.89 8.59 7.29
C GLY A 95 13.89 7.54 6.79
N ASN A 96 13.69 6.26 7.12
CA ASN A 96 14.54 5.18 6.63
C ASN A 96 13.78 4.34 5.60
N ASP A 97 13.79 4.82 4.36
CA ASP A 97 13.05 4.22 3.26
C ASP A 97 13.41 2.74 3.04
N THR A 98 14.70 2.41 3.01
CA THR A 98 15.16 1.02 2.78
C THR A 98 14.68 0.08 3.88
N LYS A 99 14.70 0.52 5.15
CA LYS A 99 14.18 -0.29 6.25
C LYS A 99 12.67 -0.46 6.17
N PHE A 100 11.95 0.56 5.70
CA PHE A 100 10.52 0.49 5.49
C PHE A 100 10.16 -0.47 4.35
N TRP A 101 10.85 -0.39 3.21
CA TRP A 101 10.69 -1.32 2.09
C TRP A 101 11.02 -2.77 2.49
N GLU A 102 12.08 -2.97 3.29
CA GLU A 102 12.42 -4.26 3.87
C GLU A 102 11.25 -4.83 4.68
N GLY A 103 10.65 -4.02 5.55
CA GLY A 103 9.51 -4.41 6.37
C GLY A 103 8.31 -4.82 5.53
N GLU A 104 7.92 -3.99 4.56
CA GLU A 104 6.78 -4.24 3.69
C GLU A 104 6.99 -5.46 2.79
N TRP A 105 8.19 -5.64 2.22
CA TRP A 105 8.48 -6.85 1.43
C TRP A 105 8.42 -8.11 2.31
N ASN A 106 9.13 -8.12 3.43
CA ASN A 106 9.23 -9.31 4.28
C ASN A 106 7.89 -9.71 4.91
N LYS A 107 7.02 -8.73 5.16
CA LYS A 107 5.70 -8.96 5.77
C LYS A 107 4.62 -9.24 4.73
N HIS A 108 4.62 -8.54 3.60
CA HIS A 108 3.53 -8.60 2.62
C HIS A 108 3.99 -9.11 1.26
N GLY A 109 5.09 -8.59 0.74
CA GLY A 109 5.62 -8.98 -0.58
C GLY A 109 5.93 -10.47 -0.74
N THR A 110 6.52 -11.11 0.29
CA THR A 110 6.82 -12.56 0.27
C THR A 110 5.58 -13.43 0.07
N CYS A 111 4.41 -12.97 0.48
CA CYS A 111 3.15 -13.69 0.26
C CYS A 111 2.68 -13.72 -1.20
N SER A 112 3.32 -12.93 -2.07
CA SER A 112 3.07 -12.90 -3.51
C SER A 112 4.28 -13.31 -4.35
N GLU A 113 5.36 -13.82 -3.72
CA GLU A 113 6.64 -14.07 -4.40
C GLU A 113 6.52 -15.07 -5.57
N GLY A 114 5.59 -16.02 -5.49
CA GLY A 114 5.30 -16.95 -6.58
C GLY A 114 4.75 -16.30 -7.86
N MET A 115 4.26 -15.05 -7.78
CA MET A 115 3.76 -14.28 -8.93
C MET A 115 4.59 -13.03 -9.21
N LEU A 116 5.07 -12.35 -8.17
CA LEU A 116 5.85 -11.12 -8.25
C LEU A 116 7.11 -11.30 -7.41
N ASN A 117 8.25 -11.43 -8.08
CA ASN A 117 9.52 -11.34 -7.36
C ASN A 117 9.71 -9.93 -6.76
N GLN A 118 10.70 -9.75 -5.88
CA GLN A 118 10.91 -8.47 -5.18
C GLN A 118 10.94 -7.26 -6.11
N MET A 119 11.66 -7.33 -7.23
CA MET A 119 11.76 -6.22 -8.18
C MET A 119 10.37 -5.91 -8.78
N GLN A 120 9.67 -6.95 -9.28
CA GLN A 120 8.35 -6.82 -9.88
C GLN A 120 7.30 -6.30 -8.90
N TYR A 121 7.36 -6.69 -7.63
CA TYR A 121 6.45 -6.21 -6.58
C TYR A 121 6.56 -4.69 -6.41
N PHE A 122 7.77 -4.16 -6.33
CA PHE A 122 8.01 -2.71 -6.22
C PHE A 122 7.72 -1.97 -7.52
N GLU A 123 8.07 -2.52 -8.68
CA GLU A 123 7.72 -1.93 -9.99
C GLU A 123 6.21 -1.84 -10.18
N ARG A 124 5.48 -2.91 -9.85
CA ARG A 124 4.01 -2.94 -9.93
C ARG A 124 3.40 -1.89 -9.02
N SER A 125 3.91 -1.76 -7.80
CA SER A 125 3.43 -0.78 -6.83
C SER A 125 3.65 0.65 -7.32
N TYR A 126 4.84 0.95 -7.87
CA TYR A 126 5.12 2.24 -8.49
C TYR A 126 4.21 2.52 -9.69
N ALA A 127 4.01 1.55 -10.58
CA ALA A 127 3.11 1.70 -11.73
C ALA A 127 1.66 1.97 -11.32
N MET A 128 1.18 1.31 -10.25
CA MET A 128 -0.14 1.56 -9.68
C MET A 128 -0.25 2.96 -9.08
N TRP A 129 0.77 3.43 -8.37
CA TRP A 129 0.80 4.80 -7.82
C TRP A 129 0.73 5.87 -8.91
N MET A 130 1.48 5.69 -10.01
CA MET A 130 1.41 6.58 -11.17
C MET A 130 0.03 6.57 -11.83
N SER A 131 -0.60 5.40 -11.95
CA SER A 131 -1.90 5.23 -12.60
C SER A 131 -3.07 5.76 -11.77
N TYR A 132 -2.96 5.70 -10.44
CA TYR A 132 -4.01 6.10 -9.50
C TYR A 132 -3.57 7.28 -8.64
N ASN A 133 -3.04 8.34 -9.26
CA ASN A 133 -2.51 9.51 -8.53
C ASN A 133 -3.62 10.30 -7.82
N ILE A 134 -3.88 9.98 -6.56
CA ILE A 134 -4.95 10.58 -5.74
C ILE A 134 -4.75 12.07 -5.53
N THR A 135 -3.49 12.51 -5.45
CA THR A 135 -3.17 13.93 -5.29
C THR A 135 -3.74 14.74 -6.45
N GLU A 136 -3.45 14.33 -7.67
CA GLU A 136 -3.92 15.03 -8.87
C GLU A 136 -5.43 14.86 -9.08
N ILE A 137 -5.97 13.67 -8.82
CA ILE A 137 -7.43 13.43 -8.92
C ILE A 137 -8.21 14.38 -8.01
N LEU A 138 -7.82 14.47 -6.73
CA LEU A 138 -8.50 15.34 -5.77
C LEU A 138 -8.28 16.83 -6.08
N LYS A 139 -7.06 17.21 -6.50
CA LYS A 139 -6.75 18.56 -6.92
C LYS A 139 -7.62 19.01 -8.11
N ASN A 140 -7.80 18.15 -9.11
CA ASN A 140 -8.67 18.42 -10.27
C ASN A 140 -10.15 18.56 -9.87
N ALA A 141 -10.56 17.90 -8.79
CA ALA A 141 -11.88 18.07 -8.19
C ALA A 141 -11.97 19.28 -7.22
N SER A 142 -10.95 20.15 -7.19
CA SER A 142 -10.84 21.28 -6.23
C SER A 142 -10.87 20.87 -4.75
N ILE A 143 -10.42 19.65 -4.46
CA ILE A 143 -10.24 19.10 -3.12
C ILE A 143 -8.75 19.16 -2.81
N VAL A 144 -8.35 20.22 -2.10
CA VAL A 144 -6.97 20.48 -1.68
C VAL A 144 -6.93 20.66 -0.16
N PRO A 145 -5.81 20.35 0.52
CA PRO A 145 -5.70 20.52 1.96
C PRO A 145 -6.11 21.93 2.41
N HIS A 146 -6.95 22.01 3.44
CA HIS A 146 -7.48 23.27 3.95
C HIS A 146 -7.58 23.24 5.48
N PRO A 147 -7.31 24.36 6.19
CA PRO A 147 -7.37 24.39 7.65
C PRO A 147 -8.77 24.22 8.24
N THR A 148 -9.80 24.79 7.60
CA THR A 148 -11.18 24.83 8.13
C THR A 148 -12.25 24.15 7.25
N LYS A 149 -12.04 24.05 5.94
CA LYS A 149 -12.98 23.41 5.02
C LYS A 149 -13.00 21.91 5.26
N THR A 150 -14.21 21.37 5.32
CA THR A 150 -14.46 19.93 5.43
C THR A 150 -15.07 19.40 4.14
N TRP A 151 -14.90 18.10 3.90
CA TRP A 151 -15.49 17.38 2.78
C TRP A 151 -16.31 16.23 3.33
N LYS A 152 -17.43 15.93 2.68
CA LYS A 152 -18.16 14.70 2.97
C LYS A 152 -17.38 13.52 2.39
N TYR A 153 -17.64 12.34 2.91
CA TYR A 153 -17.06 11.09 2.40
C TYR A 153 -17.32 10.94 0.88
N SER A 154 -18.54 11.23 0.44
CA SER A 154 -18.95 11.19 -0.98
C SER A 154 -18.15 12.15 -1.86
N ASP A 155 -17.79 13.34 -1.33
CA ASP A 155 -17.09 14.36 -2.11
C ASP A 155 -15.68 13.88 -2.47
N ILE A 156 -15.06 13.05 -1.63
CA ILE A 156 -13.74 12.47 -1.85
C ILE A 156 -13.83 11.19 -2.71
N VAL A 157 -14.82 10.33 -2.44
CA VAL A 157 -14.99 9.06 -3.17
C VAL A 157 -15.36 9.28 -4.63
N ALA A 158 -16.31 10.18 -4.92
CA ALA A 158 -16.83 10.38 -6.27
C ALA A 158 -15.75 10.69 -7.32
N PRO A 159 -14.85 11.68 -7.16
CA PRO A 159 -13.83 11.96 -8.16
C PRO A 159 -12.83 10.82 -8.32
N ILE A 160 -12.50 10.11 -7.25
CA ILE A 160 -11.62 8.92 -7.32
C ILE A 160 -12.31 7.80 -8.10
N GLN A 161 -13.59 7.55 -7.85
CA GLN A 161 -14.34 6.53 -8.57
C GLN A 161 -14.47 6.86 -10.06
N THR A 162 -14.77 8.11 -10.40
CA THR A 162 -14.83 8.58 -11.79
C THR A 162 -13.50 8.41 -12.51
N ALA A 163 -12.37 8.76 -11.87
CA ALA A 163 -11.06 8.69 -12.50
C ALA A 163 -10.51 7.25 -12.62
N THR A 164 -10.84 6.37 -11.68
CA THR A 164 -10.23 5.04 -11.57
C THR A 164 -11.15 3.89 -11.99
N GLY A 165 -12.44 4.16 -12.16
CA GLY A 165 -13.49 3.15 -12.39
C GLY A 165 -13.74 2.23 -11.19
N ARG A 166 -13.15 2.52 -10.01
CA ARG A 166 -13.24 1.69 -8.80
C ARG A 166 -13.69 2.52 -7.62
N THR A 167 -14.52 1.94 -6.76
CA THR A 167 -14.91 2.59 -5.50
C THR A 167 -13.81 2.41 -4.46
N PRO A 168 -13.09 3.48 -4.06
CA PRO A 168 -12.09 3.36 -3.01
C PRO A 168 -12.74 3.19 -1.62
N LEU A 169 -11.99 2.58 -0.71
CA LEU A 169 -12.24 2.69 0.73
C LEU A 169 -11.40 3.82 1.32
N LEU A 170 -12.03 4.77 1.99
CA LEU A 170 -11.31 5.82 2.73
C LEU A 170 -11.11 5.38 4.18
N ARG A 171 -9.89 5.58 4.71
CA ARG A 171 -9.59 5.39 6.12
C ARG A 171 -9.21 6.71 6.75
N CYS A 172 -9.84 7.00 7.89
CA CYS A 172 -9.69 8.25 8.62
C CYS A 172 -9.13 8.00 10.02
N LYS A 173 -8.38 8.98 10.53
CA LYS A 173 -7.92 9.03 11.92
C LYS A 173 -8.53 10.22 12.63
N TRP A 174 -8.82 10.06 13.91
CA TRP A 174 -9.27 11.15 14.76
C TRP A 174 -8.10 12.05 15.15
N ASN A 175 -8.35 13.36 15.13
CA ASN A 175 -7.49 14.40 15.69
C ASN A 175 -8.38 15.34 16.49
N TYR A 176 -8.39 15.16 17.81
CA TYR A 176 -9.39 15.76 18.70
C TYR A 176 -10.81 15.46 18.19
N ASN A 177 -11.61 16.49 17.89
CA ASN A 177 -12.99 16.35 17.42
C ASN A 177 -13.13 16.22 15.90
N ASN A 178 -12.03 16.22 15.15
CA ASN A 178 -12.05 16.17 13.69
C ASN A 178 -11.57 14.80 13.17
N GLN A 179 -12.20 14.30 12.11
CA GLN A 179 -11.67 13.19 11.34
C GLN A 179 -10.81 13.69 10.18
N LEU A 180 -9.68 13.04 9.99
CA LEU A 180 -8.73 13.37 8.95
C LEU A 180 -8.50 12.15 8.07
N LEU A 181 -8.64 12.32 6.76
CA LEU A 181 -8.24 11.31 5.79
C LEU A 181 -6.74 11.01 5.97
N HIS A 182 -6.41 9.73 6.09
CA HIS A 182 -5.00 9.30 6.15
C HIS A 182 -4.66 8.23 5.11
N GLU A 183 -5.64 7.46 4.62
CA GLU A 183 -5.41 6.43 3.62
C GLU A 183 -6.60 6.32 2.63
N VAL A 184 -6.27 6.00 1.39
CA VAL A 184 -7.20 5.58 0.33
C VAL A 184 -6.77 4.19 -0.12
N VAL A 185 -7.71 3.25 -0.16
CA VAL A 185 -7.45 1.84 -0.48
C VAL A 185 -8.25 1.43 -1.72
N PHE A 186 -7.57 0.77 -2.64
CA PHE A 186 -8.11 0.16 -3.86
C PHE A 186 -8.09 -1.37 -3.77
#